data_AF-A0A4U7F1A8-F1
#
_entry.id   AF-A0A4U7F1A8-F1
#
_cell.length_a   1.000
_cell.length_b   1.000
_cell.length_c   1.000
_cell.angle_alpha   90.00
_cell.angle_beta   90.00
_cell.angle_gamma   90.00
#
_symmetry.space_group_name_H-M   'P 1'
#
loop_
_entity.id
_entity.type
_entity.pdbx_description
1 polymer ?
#
loop_
_entity_poly.entity_id
_entity_poly.type
_entity_poly.pdbx_seq_one_letter_code
_entity_poly.pdbx_strand_id
1 'polypeptide(L)'
;MSSTPDATIGTLPDPRLEDRIAARPAAHGAAAQAVFNDVGRDLAVYSAVHQLWYDVVGDRDEEPGIAAAVDHDDLPWLDAPTPGRDWVVKLSSSRWKAGTGTGDDYSAYYKYDLTLRERDEDGDLYKTGKACSLRVIPQFADLNYKDGSDLTLQYGEGSLVRCSTTWADSAEEIEGRMLDILEVVLDVDRGRLLEDREHDSRRLTKAEAHHRFDIGWKRQVIEVMDQTRDLIAFGGMSEIEAHQYRLREGYLEALLDADRWHLLGFERTSYDIELKCYQNAGWTEIPREDPAHHPKLEASFAGVDGDGALPHVDEWDKVMSVLRSVVSAHLEWAGVGREELVADDFQPGPASPEYRYRHPNGRREQLRERYEAVGTEIHREALKANTQAVYDILRVVATESGASYDTLEERTG
;
A
#
# COMPACT_ATOMS: atom_id res chain seq x y z
N MET A 1 18.19 36.12 10.87
CA MET A 1 18.80 34.85 10.42
C MET A 1 19.15 34.06 11.67
N SER A 2 18.27 33.15 12.05
CA SER A 2 18.43 32.26 13.21
C SER A 2 18.85 30.91 12.65
N SER A 3 20.14 30.60 12.68
CA SER A 3 20.65 29.27 12.35
C SER A 3 20.31 28.34 13.50
N THR A 4 19.31 27.49 13.31
CA THR A 4 19.15 26.28 14.11
C THR A 4 20.44 25.47 13.97
N PRO A 5 21.06 25.01 15.07
CA PRO A 5 22.25 24.18 14.96
C PRO A 5 21.87 22.89 14.26
N ASP A 6 22.57 22.56 13.18
CA ASP A 6 22.61 21.21 12.63
C ASP A 6 23.17 20.32 13.74
N ALA A 7 22.28 19.62 14.44
CA ALA A 7 22.70 18.49 15.25
C ALA A 7 23.27 17.49 14.23
N THR A 8 24.59 17.33 14.20
CA THR A 8 25.22 16.21 13.48
C THR A 8 24.81 14.93 14.19
N ILE A 9 23.60 14.48 13.86
CA ILE A 9 23.10 13.14 14.14
C ILE A 9 24.05 12.18 13.42
N GLY A 10 24.55 11.18 14.14
CA GLY A 10 25.56 10.25 13.62
C GLY A 10 25.11 9.65 12.30
N THR A 11 25.95 9.72 11.27
CA THR A 11 25.73 8.98 10.03
C THR A 11 25.96 7.51 10.30
N LEU A 12 24.97 6.65 10.00
CA LEU A 12 25.19 5.20 10.00
C LEU A 12 26.37 4.85 9.07
N PRO A 13 27.14 3.79 9.36
CA PRO A 13 28.11 3.26 8.43
C PRO A 13 27.45 2.99 7.07
N ASP A 14 28.16 3.34 6.01
CA ASP A 14 27.69 3.07 4.66
C ASP A 14 27.45 1.56 4.49
N PRO A 15 26.22 1.16 4.12
CA PRO A 15 25.89 -0.24 3.91
C PRO A 15 26.70 -0.78 2.72
N ARG A 16 27.18 -2.02 2.84
CA ARG A 16 27.83 -2.72 1.72
C ARG A 16 26.76 -3.43 0.91
N LEU A 17 26.76 -3.27 -0.40
CA LEU A 17 25.80 -3.95 -1.27
C LEU A 17 26.39 -5.24 -1.82
N GLU A 18 25.66 -6.34 -1.69
CA GLU A 18 26.00 -7.64 -2.26
C GLU A 18 24.89 -8.12 -3.17
N ASP A 19 25.25 -8.69 -4.32
CA ASP A 19 24.26 -9.37 -5.16
C ASP A 19 23.87 -10.70 -4.52
N ARG A 20 22.59 -10.88 -4.24
CA ARG A 20 22.02 -12.12 -3.69
C ARG A 20 20.92 -12.67 -4.58
N ILE A 21 20.63 -13.96 -4.37
CA ILE A 21 19.55 -14.68 -5.04
C ILE A 21 18.55 -15.10 -3.98
N ALA A 22 17.28 -14.79 -4.23
CA ALA A 22 16.18 -15.19 -3.36
C ALA A 22 14.98 -15.65 -4.20
N ALA A 23 14.03 -16.31 -3.55
CA ALA A 23 12.69 -16.47 -4.12
C ALA A 23 12.08 -15.10 -4.37
N ARG A 24 11.46 -14.89 -5.53
CA ARG A 24 10.85 -13.61 -5.91
C ARG A 24 9.54 -13.39 -5.13
N PRO A 25 9.43 -12.31 -4.34
CA PRO A 25 8.17 -11.93 -3.72
C PRO A 25 7.11 -11.65 -4.80
N ALA A 26 5.91 -12.17 -4.58
CA ALA A 26 4.79 -12.04 -5.51
C ALA A 26 4.26 -10.60 -5.51
N ALA A 27 3.88 -10.11 -6.69
CA ALA A 27 3.15 -8.85 -6.80
C ALA A 27 1.74 -9.05 -6.27
N HIS A 28 1.27 -8.17 -5.39
CA HIS A 28 -0.06 -8.20 -4.80
C HIS A 28 -0.57 -6.78 -4.68
N GLY A 29 -1.88 -6.57 -4.78
CA GLY A 29 -2.50 -5.26 -4.65
C GLY A 29 -1.88 -4.21 -5.58
N ALA A 30 -2.25 -4.22 -6.84
CA ALA A 30 -1.74 -3.31 -7.85
C ALA A 30 -2.81 -2.28 -8.25
N ALA A 31 -2.42 -1.02 -8.42
CA ALA A 31 -3.35 0.00 -8.90
C ALA A 31 -2.64 1.06 -9.75
N ALA A 32 -3.33 1.47 -10.82
CA ALA A 32 -2.90 2.53 -11.72
C ALA A 32 -4.08 3.46 -12.01
N GLN A 33 -3.77 4.71 -12.35
CA GLN A 33 -4.76 5.67 -12.80
C GLN A 33 -4.38 6.23 -14.16
N ALA A 34 -5.37 6.69 -14.92
CA ALA A 34 -5.18 7.49 -16.11
C ALA A 34 -6.34 8.48 -16.29
N VAL A 35 -6.05 9.64 -16.86
CA VAL A 35 -7.03 10.61 -17.34
C VAL A 35 -7.32 10.32 -18.82
N PHE A 36 -8.59 10.27 -19.16
CA PHE A 36 -9.08 10.25 -20.53
C PHE A 36 -9.55 11.66 -20.87
N ASN A 37 -8.89 12.32 -21.83
CA ASN A 37 -9.18 13.67 -22.30
C ASN A 37 -10.40 13.67 -23.24
N ASP A 38 -11.54 13.27 -22.72
CA ASP A 38 -12.72 12.88 -23.49
C ASP A 38 -13.88 13.87 -23.44
N VAL A 39 -13.64 15.10 -22.97
CA VAL A 39 -14.64 16.21 -22.93
C VAL A 39 -15.23 16.51 -24.30
N GLY A 40 -14.47 16.28 -25.37
CA GLY A 40 -14.93 16.48 -26.75
C GLY A 40 -15.79 15.36 -27.32
N ARG A 41 -16.02 14.26 -26.60
CA ARG A 41 -16.90 13.18 -27.04
C ARG A 41 -18.37 13.58 -26.90
N ASP A 42 -19.22 12.97 -27.73
CA ASP A 42 -20.68 13.02 -27.53
C ASP A 42 -21.07 12.52 -26.14
N LEU A 43 -20.35 11.52 -25.63
CA LEU A 43 -20.47 11.02 -24.27
C LEU A 43 -19.10 10.66 -23.69
N ALA A 44 -18.59 11.51 -22.79
CA ALA A 44 -17.39 11.23 -22.00
C ALA A 44 -17.58 9.99 -21.11
N VAL A 45 -16.52 9.28 -20.75
CA VAL A 45 -16.53 8.08 -19.90
C VAL A 45 -17.24 8.35 -18.58
N TYR A 46 -16.94 9.47 -17.91
CA TYR A 46 -17.64 9.86 -16.69
C TYR A 46 -19.16 10.00 -16.92
N SER A 47 -19.56 10.73 -17.97
CA SER A 47 -20.96 10.96 -18.31
C SER A 47 -21.68 9.67 -18.70
N ALA A 48 -21.00 8.75 -19.37
CA ALA A 48 -21.53 7.43 -19.73
C ALA A 48 -21.80 6.57 -18.49
N VAL A 49 -20.85 6.50 -17.55
CA VAL A 49 -21.04 5.78 -16.28
C VAL A 49 -22.11 6.44 -15.41
N HIS A 50 -22.16 7.77 -15.41
CA HIS A 50 -23.20 8.52 -14.72
C HIS A 50 -24.60 8.21 -15.29
N GLN A 51 -24.75 8.20 -16.62
CA GLN A 51 -26.00 7.82 -17.26
C GLN A 51 -26.37 6.37 -16.95
N LEU A 52 -25.41 5.45 -17.04
CA LEU A 52 -25.61 4.05 -16.68
C LEU A 52 -26.09 3.89 -15.23
N TRP A 53 -25.55 4.67 -14.30
CA TRP A 53 -26.02 4.67 -12.92
C TRP A 53 -27.49 5.05 -12.82
N TYR A 54 -27.96 6.06 -13.54
CA TYR A 54 -29.40 6.38 -13.57
C TYR A 54 -30.24 5.27 -14.19
N ASP A 55 -29.71 4.60 -15.23
CA ASP A 55 -30.43 3.55 -15.95
C ASP A 55 -30.56 2.25 -15.14
N VAL A 56 -29.54 1.87 -14.35
CA VAL A 56 -29.52 0.59 -13.61
C VAL A 56 -29.73 0.72 -12.10
N VAL A 57 -29.54 1.91 -11.52
CA VAL A 57 -29.74 2.19 -10.09
C VAL A 57 -30.88 3.18 -9.91
N GLY A 58 -30.78 4.37 -10.52
CA GLY A 58 -31.80 5.42 -10.45
C GLY A 58 -31.92 6.13 -9.08
N ASP A 59 -32.04 5.37 -7.99
CA ASP A 59 -32.07 5.85 -6.62
C ASP A 59 -30.91 5.27 -5.80
N ARG A 60 -30.19 6.12 -5.06
CA ARG A 60 -29.06 5.72 -4.24
C ARG A 60 -29.45 4.73 -3.13
N ASP A 61 -30.69 4.75 -2.66
CA ASP A 61 -31.18 3.79 -1.67
C ASP A 61 -31.36 2.38 -2.26
N GLU A 62 -31.35 2.24 -3.59
CA GLU A 62 -31.41 0.97 -4.33
C GLU A 62 -30.00 0.46 -4.71
N GLU A 63 -28.92 1.10 -4.26
CA GLU A 63 -27.58 0.62 -4.51
C GLU A 63 -27.27 -0.72 -3.80
N PRO A 64 -26.48 -1.60 -4.44
CA PRO A 64 -25.79 -1.39 -5.72
C PRO A 64 -26.57 -1.93 -6.93
N GLY A 65 -26.29 -1.38 -8.11
CA GLY A 65 -26.77 -1.91 -9.40
C GLY A 65 -25.80 -2.90 -10.04
N ILE A 66 -26.27 -3.63 -11.04
CA ILE A 66 -25.43 -4.46 -11.92
C ILE A 66 -25.28 -3.77 -13.27
N ALA A 67 -24.07 -3.31 -13.56
CA ALA A 67 -23.75 -2.60 -14.80
C ALA A 67 -23.65 -3.56 -16.00
N ALA A 68 -23.07 -4.74 -15.81
CA ALA A 68 -22.90 -5.73 -16.87
C ALA A 68 -22.76 -7.14 -16.28
N ALA A 69 -23.23 -8.14 -17.03
CA ALA A 69 -22.74 -9.52 -16.91
C ALA A 69 -21.43 -9.65 -17.70
N VAL A 70 -20.52 -10.48 -17.21
CA VAL A 70 -19.18 -10.64 -17.79
C VAL A 70 -19.01 -12.09 -18.22
N ASP A 71 -18.71 -12.31 -19.50
CA ASP A 71 -18.23 -13.61 -19.93
C ASP A 71 -16.71 -13.71 -19.69
N HIS A 72 -16.30 -14.69 -18.90
CA HIS A 72 -14.89 -14.96 -18.67
C HIS A 72 -14.13 -15.36 -19.94
N ASP A 73 -14.81 -15.91 -20.95
CA ASP A 73 -14.18 -16.28 -22.23
C ASP A 73 -13.73 -15.05 -23.03
N ASP A 74 -14.37 -13.89 -22.80
CA ASP A 74 -14.01 -12.61 -23.42
C ASP A 74 -12.84 -11.92 -22.70
N LEU A 75 -12.55 -12.31 -21.45
CA LEU A 75 -11.53 -11.70 -20.60
C LEU A 75 -10.47 -12.73 -20.18
N PRO A 76 -9.36 -12.88 -20.93
CA PRO A 76 -8.39 -13.97 -20.73
C PRO A 76 -7.71 -14.05 -19.36
N TRP A 77 -7.82 -13.00 -18.54
CA TRP A 77 -7.27 -12.93 -17.20
C TRP A 77 -8.25 -13.39 -16.10
N LEU A 78 -9.50 -13.70 -16.48
CA LEU A 78 -10.53 -14.26 -15.61
C LEU A 78 -10.62 -15.77 -15.77
N ASP A 79 -10.67 -16.45 -14.63
CA ASP A 79 -10.98 -17.87 -14.57
C ASP A 79 -12.50 -18.08 -14.62
N ALA A 80 -12.93 -19.31 -14.90
CA ALA A 80 -14.35 -19.67 -14.79
C ALA A 80 -14.88 -19.34 -13.38
N PRO A 81 -16.11 -18.79 -13.28
CA PRO A 81 -16.68 -18.47 -11.98
C PRO A 81 -16.92 -19.74 -11.17
N THR A 82 -17.05 -19.58 -9.85
CA THR A 82 -17.47 -20.66 -8.96
C THR A 82 -18.77 -21.31 -9.48
N PRO A 83 -18.89 -22.65 -9.52
CA PRO A 83 -20.09 -23.31 -10.03
C PRO A 83 -21.39 -22.78 -9.40
N GLY A 84 -22.36 -22.41 -10.24
CA GLY A 84 -23.62 -21.80 -9.82
C GLY A 84 -23.55 -20.29 -9.61
N ARG A 85 -22.48 -19.63 -10.08
CA ARG A 85 -22.32 -18.18 -10.06
C ARG A 85 -21.86 -17.66 -11.42
N ASP A 86 -22.14 -16.39 -11.66
CA ASP A 86 -21.72 -15.66 -12.85
C ASP A 86 -20.85 -14.46 -12.48
N TRP A 87 -19.94 -14.07 -13.37
CA TRP A 87 -19.20 -12.82 -13.21
C TRP A 87 -20.08 -11.62 -13.57
N VAL A 88 -20.03 -10.59 -12.73
CA VAL A 88 -20.77 -9.33 -12.92
C VAL A 88 -19.92 -8.13 -12.54
N VAL A 89 -20.23 -6.97 -13.14
CA VAL A 89 -19.72 -5.67 -12.69
C VAL A 89 -20.78 -4.97 -11.87
N LYS A 90 -20.53 -4.85 -10.57
CA LYS A 90 -21.34 -4.06 -9.63
C LYS A 90 -21.07 -2.57 -9.84
N LEU A 91 -22.10 -1.74 -9.87
CA LEU A 91 -22.01 -0.27 -9.92
C LEU A 91 -22.54 0.35 -8.62
N SER A 92 -21.76 1.25 -8.05
CA SER A 92 -22.14 2.05 -6.88
C SER A 92 -21.60 3.48 -7.00
N SER A 93 -22.15 4.41 -6.24
CA SER A 93 -21.74 5.80 -6.24
C SER A 93 -21.32 6.27 -4.85
N SER A 94 -20.46 7.28 -4.81
CA SER A 94 -20.19 7.99 -3.57
C SER A 94 -19.88 9.45 -3.85
N ARG A 95 -20.19 10.32 -2.88
CA ARG A 95 -19.95 11.76 -3.00
C ARG A 95 -18.47 12.03 -3.23
N TRP A 96 -18.17 12.91 -4.19
CA TRP A 96 -16.83 13.39 -4.46
C TRP A 96 -16.52 14.68 -3.68
N LYS A 97 -15.23 14.98 -3.50
CA LYS A 97 -14.75 16.14 -2.75
C LYS A 97 -14.91 17.47 -3.49
N ALA A 98 -15.15 17.43 -4.80
CA ALA A 98 -15.28 18.58 -5.67
C ALA A 98 -16.66 18.64 -6.33
N GLY A 99 -17.07 19.85 -6.69
CA GLY A 99 -18.43 20.22 -7.05
C GLY A 99 -18.46 21.49 -7.88
N THR A 100 -19.62 22.12 -7.94
CA THR A 100 -19.82 23.47 -8.45
C THR A 100 -20.60 24.30 -7.42
N GLY A 101 -20.46 25.63 -7.46
CA GLY A 101 -21.02 26.53 -6.43
C GLY A 101 -20.07 26.70 -5.23
N THR A 102 -20.46 27.46 -4.20
CA THR A 102 -19.60 27.81 -3.04
C THR A 102 -20.40 28.03 -1.76
N GLY A 103 -19.96 27.50 -0.63
CA GLY A 103 -20.69 27.71 0.64
C GLY A 103 -22.05 27.00 0.64
N ASP A 104 -23.15 27.76 0.59
CA ASP A 104 -24.52 27.26 0.75
C ASP A 104 -25.15 26.74 -0.55
N ASP A 105 -24.69 27.19 -1.73
CA ASP A 105 -25.15 26.71 -3.05
C ASP A 105 -24.26 25.58 -3.62
N TYR A 106 -23.31 25.09 -2.82
CA TYR A 106 -22.36 24.05 -3.24
C TYR A 106 -23.05 22.70 -3.48
N SER A 107 -22.90 22.19 -4.70
CA SER A 107 -23.33 20.85 -5.10
C SER A 107 -22.11 20.00 -5.46
N ALA A 108 -21.89 18.91 -4.74
CA ALA A 108 -20.79 18.00 -5.03
C ALA A 108 -21.16 17.05 -6.17
N TYR A 109 -20.17 16.76 -7.02
CA TYR A 109 -20.27 15.63 -7.93
C TYR A 109 -20.19 14.30 -7.17
N TYR A 110 -20.48 13.22 -7.88
CA TYR A 110 -20.28 11.85 -7.42
C TYR A 110 -19.13 11.21 -8.18
N LYS A 111 -18.46 10.26 -7.54
CA LYS A 111 -17.58 9.29 -8.20
C LYS A 111 -18.31 7.95 -8.28
N TYR A 112 -18.02 7.19 -9.31
CA TYR A 112 -18.66 5.91 -9.58
C TYR A 112 -17.63 4.78 -9.46
N ASP A 113 -18.00 3.74 -8.75
CA ASP A 113 -17.18 2.55 -8.55
C ASP A 113 -17.81 1.38 -9.34
N LEU A 114 -17.06 0.85 -10.31
CA LEU A 114 -17.36 -0.35 -11.10
C LEU A 114 -16.51 -1.49 -10.55
N THR A 115 -17.12 -2.50 -9.94
CA THR A 115 -16.40 -3.52 -9.19
C THR A 115 -16.79 -4.93 -9.64
N LEU A 116 -15.81 -5.71 -10.08
CA LEU A 116 -16.01 -7.10 -10.46
C LEU A 116 -16.35 -7.97 -9.24
N ARG A 117 -17.40 -8.78 -9.36
CA ARG A 117 -17.90 -9.72 -8.36
C ARG A 117 -18.41 -10.99 -9.03
N GLU A 118 -18.47 -12.08 -8.28
CA GLU A 118 -19.35 -13.19 -8.63
C GLU A 118 -20.75 -12.92 -8.05
N ARG A 119 -21.78 -13.35 -8.76
CA ARG A 119 -23.18 -13.29 -8.35
C ARG A 119 -23.80 -14.68 -8.41
N ASP A 120 -24.51 -15.10 -7.37
CA ASP A 120 -25.28 -16.35 -7.40
C ASP A 120 -26.73 -16.16 -7.89
N GLU A 121 -27.48 -17.26 -7.97
CA GLU A 121 -28.88 -17.28 -8.42
C GLU A 121 -29.81 -16.43 -7.55
N ASP A 122 -29.51 -16.28 -6.26
CA ASP A 122 -30.28 -15.46 -5.31
C ASP A 122 -29.93 -13.96 -5.41
N GLY A 123 -28.81 -13.65 -6.06
CA GLY A 123 -28.33 -12.30 -6.32
C GLY A 123 -27.30 -11.79 -5.32
N ASP A 124 -26.79 -12.65 -4.45
CA ASP A 124 -25.73 -12.30 -3.50
C ASP A 124 -24.40 -12.12 -4.23
N LEU A 125 -23.63 -11.11 -3.79
CA LEU A 125 -22.38 -10.70 -4.42
C LEU A 125 -21.17 -11.12 -3.60
N TYR A 126 -20.26 -11.86 -4.23
CA TYR A 126 -19.07 -12.41 -3.58
C TYR A 126 -17.80 -11.72 -4.09
N LYS A 127 -16.94 -11.35 -3.14
CA LYS A 127 -15.57 -10.91 -3.44
C LYS A 127 -14.71 -12.14 -3.70
N THR A 128 -13.94 -12.10 -4.78
CA THR A 128 -13.01 -13.18 -5.15
C THR A 128 -11.55 -12.75 -5.00
N GLY A 129 -10.64 -13.71 -5.13
CA GLY A 129 -9.19 -13.46 -5.16
C GLY A 129 -8.73 -12.64 -6.38
N LYS A 130 -9.54 -12.59 -7.44
CA LYS A 130 -9.28 -11.84 -8.69
C LYS A 130 -10.01 -10.50 -8.72
N ALA A 131 -10.07 -9.79 -7.58
CA ALA A 131 -10.80 -8.53 -7.53
C ALA A 131 -10.21 -7.51 -8.52
N CYS A 132 -11.10 -6.85 -9.26
CA CYS A 132 -10.80 -5.68 -10.09
C CYS A 132 -11.86 -4.63 -9.80
N SER A 133 -11.45 -3.38 -9.60
CA SER A 133 -12.36 -2.26 -9.38
C SER A 133 -11.85 -1.03 -10.09
N LEU A 134 -12.74 -0.40 -10.85
CA LEU A 134 -12.52 0.92 -11.42
C LEU A 134 -13.25 1.96 -10.60
N ARG A 135 -12.63 3.12 -10.46
CA ARG A 135 -13.23 4.33 -9.91
C ARG A 135 -13.16 5.42 -10.94
N VAL A 136 -14.31 5.91 -11.37
CA VAL A 136 -14.47 6.95 -12.40
C VAL A 136 -14.82 8.27 -11.72
N ILE A 137 -13.99 9.28 -11.97
CA ILE A 137 -14.00 10.58 -11.28
C ILE A 137 -14.06 11.69 -12.34
N PRO A 138 -14.89 12.73 -12.16
CA PRO A 138 -14.97 13.83 -13.12
C PRO A 138 -13.72 14.73 -13.03
N GLN A 139 -13.28 15.26 -14.17
CA GLN A 139 -12.22 16.26 -14.29
C GLN A 139 -12.71 17.42 -15.16
N PHE A 140 -13.63 18.27 -14.66
CA PHE A 140 -14.14 19.43 -15.41
C PHE A 140 -13.49 20.73 -14.91
N ALA A 141 -13.21 21.68 -15.82
CA ALA A 141 -12.51 22.93 -15.49
C ALA A 141 -13.20 23.79 -14.42
N ASP A 142 -14.52 23.68 -14.28
CA ASP A 142 -15.32 24.46 -13.34
C ASP A 142 -15.47 23.79 -11.96
N LEU A 143 -14.78 22.67 -11.72
CA LEU A 143 -14.81 21.98 -10.45
C LEU A 143 -14.08 22.77 -9.35
N ASN A 144 -14.75 22.93 -8.22
CA ASN A 144 -14.22 23.59 -7.04
C ASN A 144 -14.47 22.78 -5.75
N TYR A 145 -13.70 23.10 -4.71
CA TYR A 145 -13.94 22.66 -3.35
C TYR A 145 -15.08 23.48 -2.72
N LYS A 146 -15.66 22.97 -1.63
CA LYS A 146 -16.77 23.66 -0.94
C LYS A 146 -16.42 25.07 -0.45
N ASP A 147 -15.14 25.30 -0.16
CA ASP A 147 -14.60 26.61 0.25
C ASP A 147 -14.42 27.60 -0.92
N GLY A 148 -14.70 27.17 -2.15
CA GLY A 148 -14.58 27.95 -3.37
C GLY A 148 -13.18 27.97 -3.98
N SER A 149 -12.21 27.22 -3.42
CA SER A 149 -10.92 27.04 -4.08
C SER A 149 -11.05 26.10 -5.29
N ASP A 150 -10.32 26.41 -6.36
CA ASP A 150 -10.39 25.63 -7.61
C ASP A 150 -9.75 24.25 -7.44
N LEU A 151 -10.33 23.23 -8.07
CA LEU A 151 -9.71 21.92 -8.17
C LEU A 151 -8.63 21.94 -9.25
N THR A 152 -7.37 21.75 -8.87
CA THR A 152 -6.28 21.59 -9.85
C THR A 152 -6.40 20.27 -10.60
N LEU A 153 -6.57 20.34 -11.92
CA LEU A 153 -6.58 19.21 -12.83
C LEU A 153 -5.18 19.01 -13.44
N GLN A 154 -4.35 18.19 -12.79
CA GLN A 154 -2.93 18.06 -13.14
C GLN A 154 -2.66 17.54 -14.57
N TYR A 155 -3.60 16.77 -15.14
CA TYR A 155 -3.39 16.07 -16.40
C TYR A 155 -4.49 16.35 -17.44
N GLY A 156 -5.22 17.46 -17.29
CA GLY A 156 -6.26 17.87 -18.23
C GLY A 156 -7.68 17.54 -17.78
N GLU A 157 -8.63 17.83 -18.67
CA GLU A 157 -10.06 17.70 -18.44
C GLU A 157 -10.64 16.43 -19.06
N GLY A 158 -11.69 15.87 -18.45
CA GLY A 158 -12.40 14.67 -18.91
C GLY A 158 -12.70 13.72 -17.77
N SER A 159 -12.18 12.50 -17.86
CA SER A 159 -12.51 11.40 -16.96
C SER A 159 -11.26 10.78 -16.34
N LEU A 160 -11.08 10.90 -15.03
CA LEU A 160 -10.04 10.18 -14.31
C LEU A 160 -10.55 8.79 -13.93
N VAL A 161 -9.88 7.73 -14.39
CA VAL A 161 -10.19 6.35 -14.02
C VAL A 161 -9.04 5.78 -13.20
N ARG A 162 -9.36 5.24 -12.03
CA ARG A 162 -8.42 4.51 -11.19
C ARG A 162 -8.79 3.03 -11.20
N CYS A 163 -7.88 2.18 -11.65
CA CYS A 163 -8.02 0.73 -11.62
C CYS A 163 -7.23 0.18 -10.44
N SER A 164 -7.86 -0.67 -9.65
CA SER A 164 -7.21 -1.45 -8.59
C SER A 164 -7.52 -2.93 -8.78
N THR A 165 -6.49 -3.77 -8.69
CA THR A 165 -6.61 -5.22 -8.84
C THR A 165 -5.73 -5.97 -7.85
N THR A 166 -6.11 -7.19 -7.48
CA THR A 166 -5.38 -7.96 -6.47
C THR A 166 -4.08 -8.57 -6.99
N TRP A 167 -4.05 -9.04 -8.25
CA TRP A 167 -2.90 -9.78 -8.78
C TRP A 167 -2.53 -9.29 -10.16
N ALA A 168 -1.49 -8.47 -10.30
CA ALA A 168 -0.96 -8.07 -11.59
C ALA A 168 0.58 -8.02 -11.51
N ASP A 169 1.24 -8.62 -12.49
CA ASP A 169 2.70 -8.69 -12.54
C ASP A 169 3.33 -7.55 -13.35
N SER A 170 2.53 -6.81 -14.12
CA SER A 170 2.93 -5.64 -14.89
C SER A 170 1.89 -4.52 -14.82
N ALA A 171 2.32 -3.28 -15.08
CA ALA A 171 1.39 -2.17 -15.22
C ALA A 171 0.47 -2.32 -16.45
N GLU A 172 0.95 -2.98 -17.51
CA GLU A 172 0.16 -3.28 -18.72
C GLU A 172 -1.04 -4.18 -18.40
N GLU A 173 -0.91 -5.12 -17.47
CA GLU A 173 -2.04 -5.93 -17.00
C GLU A 173 -3.07 -5.08 -16.26
N ILE A 174 -2.64 -4.13 -15.41
CA ILE A 174 -3.56 -3.25 -14.67
C ILE A 174 -4.33 -2.35 -15.64
N GLU A 175 -3.62 -1.74 -16.60
CA GLU A 175 -4.23 -0.89 -17.63
C GLU A 175 -5.08 -1.70 -18.61
N GLY A 176 -4.66 -2.92 -18.95
CA GLY A 176 -5.44 -3.84 -19.76
C GLY A 176 -6.80 -4.12 -19.13
N ARG A 177 -6.81 -4.50 -17.86
CA ARG A 177 -8.04 -4.73 -17.08
C ARG A 177 -8.89 -3.47 -16.93
N MET A 178 -8.26 -2.30 -16.84
CA MET A 178 -8.98 -1.02 -16.83
C MET A 178 -9.80 -0.86 -18.11
N LEU A 179 -9.17 -1.07 -19.27
CA LEU A 179 -9.83 -0.95 -20.56
C LEU A 179 -10.88 -2.04 -20.73
N ASP A 180 -10.56 -3.30 -20.42
CA ASP A 180 -11.49 -4.43 -20.53
C ASP A 180 -12.82 -4.18 -19.79
N ILE A 181 -12.76 -3.71 -18.54
CA ILE A 181 -13.98 -3.43 -17.76
C ILE A 181 -14.74 -2.22 -18.31
N LEU A 182 -14.05 -1.19 -18.83
CA LEU A 182 -14.72 -0.06 -19.48
C LEU A 182 -15.41 -0.48 -20.78
N GLU A 183 -14.77 -1.32 -21.59
CA GLU A 183 -15.33 -1.85 -22.84
C GLU A 183 -16.60 -2.67 -22.55
N VAL A 184 -16.53 -3.60 -21.58
CA VAL A 184 -17.68 -4.44 -21.20
C VAL A 184 -18.85 -3.62 -20.66
N VAL A 185 -18.58 -2.58 -19.87
CA VAL A 185 -19.62 -1.79 -19.20
C VAL A 185 -20.23 -0.72 -20.11
N LEU A 186 -19.43 -0.12 -20.99
CA LEU A 186 -19.84 1.05 -21.78
C LEU A 186 -20.02 0.75 -23.27
N ASP A 187 -19.72 -0.47 -23.73
CA ASP A 187 -19.73 -0.87 -25.14
C ASP A 187 -18.95 0.14 -26.02
N VAL A 188 -17.74 0.48 -25.56
CA VAL A 188 -16.86 1.48 -26.18
C VAL A 188 -15.66 0.82 -26.83
N ASP A 189 -15.20 1.36 -27.97
CA ASP A 189 -14.01 0.87 -28.66
C ASP A 189 -12.70 1.15 -27.88
N ARG A 190 -11.87 0.11 -27.71
CA ARG A 190 -10.54 0.22 -27.08
C ARG A 190 -9.64 1.25 -27.72
N GLY A 191 -9.58 1.27 -29.05
CA GLY A 191 -8.72 2.18 -29.81
C GLY A 191 -9.06 3.63 -29.45
N ARG A 192 -10.36 3.92 -29.35
CA ARG A 192 -10.84 5.24 -28.96
C ARG A 192 -10.52 5.59 -27.51
N LEU A 193 -10.62 4.65 -26.56
CA LEU A 193 -10.14 4.85 -25.18
C LEU A 193 -8.64 5.16 -25.14
N LEU A 194 -7.84 4.44 -25.93
CA LEU A 194 -6.39 4.65 -26.01
C LEU A 194 -6.01 6.00 -26.61
N GLU A 195 -6.75 6.48 -27.61
CA GLU A 195 -6.56 7.81 -28.22
C GLU A 195 -6.77 8.95 -27.21
N ASP A 196 -7.80 8.83 -26.37
CA ASP A 196 -8.12 9.88 -25.40
C ASP A 196 -7.30 9.77 -24.11
N ARG A 197 -6.63 8.64 -23.86
CA ARG A 197 -5.82 8.42 -22.66
C ARG A 197 -4.57 9.31 -22.68
N GLU A 198 -4.50 10.23 -21.72
CA GLU A 198 -3.35 11.11 -21.54
C GLU A 198 -2.16 10.31 -21.00
N HIS A 199 -1.00 10.42 -21.64
CA HIS A 199 0.16 9.58 -21.35
C HIS A 199 0.76 9.87 -19.96
N ASP A 200 1.00 11.15 -19.64
CA ASP A 200 1.67 11.54 -18.41
C ASP A 200 0.80 11.32 -17.15
N SER A 201 -0.49 11.07 -17.31
CA SER A 201 -1.46 10.79 -16.25
C SER A 201 -1.43 9.34 -15.78
N ARG A 202 -0.74 8.46 -16.53
CA ARG A 202 -0.60 7.03 -16.26
C ARG A 202 0.30 6.83 -15.04
N ARG A 203 -0.31 6.81 -13.86
CA ARG A 203 0.41 6.83 -12.57
C ARG A 203 0.09 5.62 -11.72
N LEU A 204 1.11 5.06 -11.07
CA LEU A 204 0.94 4.03 -10.06
C LEU A 204 0.33 4.65 -8.80
N THR A 205 -0.77 4.07 -8.34
CA THR A 205 -1.44 4.46 -7.09
C THR A 205 -1.31 3.41 -6.00
N LYS A 206 -0.92 2.18 -6.38
CA LYS A 206 -0.63 1.09 -5.46
C LYS A 206 0.29 0.05 -6.13
N ALA A 207 1.25 -0.45 -5.38
CA ALA A 207 2.04 -1.62 -5.72
C ALA A 207 2.47 -2.30 -4.43
N GLU A 208 2.28 -3.61 -4.29
CA GLU A 208 2.76 -4.38 -3.14
C GLU A 208 3.54 -5.61 -3.61
N ALA A 209 4.55 -5.98 -2.84
CA ALA A 209 5.31 -7.21 -3.02
C ALA A 209 5.30 -7.96 -1.69
N HIS A 210 5.10 -9.27 -1.72
CA HIS A 210 5.06 -10.04 -0.47
C HIS A 210 5.56 -11.48 -0.58
N HIS A 211 5.86 -12.01 0.59
CA HIS A 211 5.98 -13.43 0.83
C HIS A 211 5.21 -13.82 2.09
N ARG A 212 4.51 -14.94 2.02
CA ARG A 212 4.05 -15.68 3.19
C ARG A 212 5.15 -16.62 3.69
N PHE A 213 5.29 -16.73 5.01
CA PHE A 213 6.35 -17.50 5.66
C PHE A 213 5.85 -18.28 6.88
N ASP A 214 6.59 -19.31 7.29
CA ASP A 214 6.19 -20.16 8.42
C ASP A 214 6.07 -19.34 9.71
N ILE A 215 4.97 -19.56 10.44
CA ILE A 215 4.65 -18.78 11.64
C ILE A 215 5.70 -18.92 12.75
N GLY A 216 6.48 -20.00 12.76
CA GLY A 216 7.60 -20.21 13.69
C GLY A 216 8.69 -19.13 13.60
N TRP A 217 8.72 -18.36 12.51
CA TRP A 217 9.65 -17.25 12.29
C TRP A 217 9.05 -15.87 12.55
N LYS A 218 7.76 -15.79 12.93
CA LYS A 218 7.04 -14.51 13.11
C LYS A 218 7.78 -13.56 14.04
N ARG A 219 8.25 -14.07 15.18
CA ARG A 219 8.95 -13.25 16.18
C ARG A 219 10.25 -12.65 15.64
N GLN A 220 11.04 -13.43 14.91
CA GLN A 220 12.30 -13.02 14.33
C GLN A 220 12.09 -11.95 13.25
N VAL A 221 11.06 -12.11 12.41
CA VAL A 221 10.69 -11.11 11.40
C VAL A 221 10.27 -9.79 12.05
N ILE A 222 9.43 -9.84 13.09
CA ILE A 222 9.02 -8.64 13.85
C ILE A 222 10.23 -7.96 14.50
N GLU A 223 11.12 -8.73 15.14
CA GLU A 223 12.34 -8.20 15.76
C GLU A 223 13.24 -7.49 14.74
N VAL A 224 13.38 -8.05 13.53
CA VAL A 224 14.11 -7.39 12.44
C VAL A 224 13.41 -6.11 12.00
N MET A 225 12.07 -6.09 11.91
CA MET A 225 11.35 -4.85 11.59
C MET A 225 11.55 -3.76 12.65
N ASP A 226 11.51 -4.11 13.93
CA ASP A 226 11.77 -3.18 15.04
C ASP A 226 13.21 -2.63 14.98
N GLN A 227 14.20 -3.49 14.72
CA GLN A 227 15.59 -3.06 14.50
C GLN A 227 15.74 -2.13 13.29
N THR A 228 14.99 -2.38 12.21
CA THR A 228 14.97 -1.52 11.02
C THR A 228 14.45 -0.13 11.39
N ARG A 229 13.37 -0.06 12.17
CA ARG A 229 12.81 1.19 12.69
C ARG A 229 13.85 1.98 13.49
N ASP A 230 14.57 1.31 14.39
CA ASP A 230 15.58 1.96 15.23
C ASP A 230 16.75 2.56 14.43
N LEU A 231 17.12 1.93 13.31
CA LEU A 231 18.15 2.42 12.40
C LEU A 231 17.66 3.61 11.56
N ILE A 232 16.43 3.56 11.03
CA ILE A 232 15.85 4.67 10.27
C ILE A 232 15.64 5.89 11.18
N ALA A 233 15.15 5.69 12.41
CA ALA A 233 15.00 6.74 13.42
C ALA A 233 16.31 7.46 13.73
N PHE A 234 17.42 6.72 13.75
CA PHE A 234 18.75 7.27 14.01
C PHE A 234 19.22 8.22 12.92
N GLY A 235 18.73 8.11 11.68
CA GLY A 235 19.11 9.00 10.57
C GLY A 235 18.43 10.37 10.58
N GLY A 236 17.61 10.67 11.59
CA GLY A 236 16.93 11.94 11.79
C GLY A 236 15.54 11.76 12.38
N MET A 237 15.19 12.61 13.34
CA MET A 237 13.88 12.66 14.00
C MET A 237 12.81 13.13 13.00
N SER A 238 12.18 12.22 12.26
CA SER A 238 10.96 12.48 11.49
C SER A 238 9.95 11.38 11.80
N GLU A 239 8.81 11.78 12.36
CA GLU A 239 7.49 11.13 12.43
C GLU A 239 7.33 9.60 12.58
N ILE A 240 8.31 8.87 13.11
CA ILE A 240 8.08 7.47 13.54
C ILE A 240 7.03 7.40 14.69
N GLU A 241 6.74 8.52 15.36
CA GLU A 241 5.89 8.62 16.54
C GLU A 241 4.36 8.60 16.31
N ALA A 242 3.83 8.55 15.09
CA ALA A 242 2.38 8.72 14.88
C ALA A 242 1.55 7.43 14.66
N HIS A 243 2.16 6.27 14.39
CA HIS A 243 1.39 5.07 13.97
C HIS A 243 1.35 3.90 14.98
N GLN A 244 1.86 4.08 16.20
CA GLN A 244 1.63 3.10 17.29
C GLN A 244 0.21 3.16 17.89
N TYR A 245 -0.60 4.18 17.58
CA TYR A 245 -1.88 4.38 18.29
C TYR A 245 -3.01 3.40 17.94
N ARG A 246 -2.80 2.45 17.04
CA ARG A 246 -3.71 1.31 16.84
C ARG A 246 -2.96 0.07 16.37
N LEU A 247 -2.29 -0.63 17.28
CA LEU A 247 -2.36 -2.10 17.27
C LEU A 247 -3.85 -2.46 17.36
N ARG A 248 -4.56 -2.47 16.22
CA ARG A 248 -5.94 -2.97 16.15
C ARG A 248 -5.83 -4.45 16.51
N GLU A 249 -6.41 -4.81 17.66
CA GLU A 249 -6.42 -6.18 18.17
C GLU A 249 -6.63 -7.20 17.03
N GLY A 250 -5.64 -8.08 16.84
CA GLY A 250 -5.79 -9.36 16.16
C GLY A 250 -5.04 -9.56 14.84
N TYR A 251 -4.72 -8.52 14.05
CA TYR A 251 -4.36 -8.72 12.63
C TYR A 251 -3.05 -8.10 12.15
N LEU A 252 -2.67 -6.91 12.63
CA LEU A 252 -1.43 -6.23 12.23
C LEU A 252 -0.40 -6.37 13.35
N GLU A 253 0.67 -7.11 13.08
CA GLU A 253 1.66 -7.49 14.09
C GLU A 253 2.84 -6.50 14.13
N ALA A 254 3.23 -5.97 12.98
CA ALA A 254 4.21 -4.89 12.87
C ALA A 254 3.96 -4.05 11.62
N LEU A 255 4.22 -2.75 11.75
CA LEU A 255 4.12 -1.74 10.70
C LEU A 255 5.32 -0.81 10.78
N LEU A 256 5.98 -0.59 9.65
CA LEU A 256 7.03 0.39 9.47
C LEU A 256 6.72 1.20 8.21
N ASP A 257 6.61 2.52 8.35
CA ASP A 257 6.45 3.45 7.24
C ASP A 257 7.61 4.44 7.25
N ALA A 258 8.28 4.62 6.11
CA ALA A 258 9.46 5.47 6.00
C ALA A 258 9.78 5.89 4.54
N ASP A 259 10.42 7.05 4.43
CA ASP A 259 10.94 7.68 3.21
C ASP A 259 12.45 7.46 3.00
N ARG A 260 13.14 7.04 4.07
CA ARG A 260 14.62 7.01 4.16
C ARG A 260 15.24 5.60 4.14
N TRP A 261 14.62 4.67 3.43
CA TRP A 261 15.14 3.31 3.23
C TRP A 261 16.56 3.27 2.65
N HIS A 262 16.95 4.30 1.89
CA HIS A 262 18.30 4.44 1.35
C HIS A 262 19.42 4.52 2.41
N LEU A 263 19.11 4.93 3.65
CA LEU A 263 20.07 4.89 4.77
C LEU A 263 20.49 3.46 5.12
N LEU A 264 19.63 2.49 4.81
CA LEU A 264 19.90 1.07 5.01
C LEU A 264 20.53 0.43 3.77
N GLY A 265 20.72 1.18 2.68
CA GLY A 265 21.36 0.69 1.45
C GLY A 265 20.39 0.28 0.36
N PHE A 266 19.09 0.50 0.55
CA PHE A 266 18.11 0.36 -0.52
C PHE A 266 18.25 1.52 -1.53
N GLU A 267 17.65 1.36 -2.71
CA GLU A 267 17.62 2.43 -3.69
C GLU A 267 16.83 3.63 -3.14
N ARG A 268 17.32 4.85 -3.41
CA ARG A 268 16.61 6.07 -3.04
C ARG A 268 15.38 6.24 -3.92
N THR A 269 14.22 6.30 -3.29
CA THR A 269 12.92 6.47 -3.94
C THR A 269 12.44 7.91 -3.79
N SER A 270 11.50 8.32 -4.65
CA SER A 270 10.76 9.58 -4.56
C SER A 270 9.42 9.41 -3.84
N TYR A 271 9.24 8.26 -3.20
CA TYR A 271 8.00 7.78 -2.62
C TYR A 271 8.30 6.98 -1.35
N ASP A 272 7.28 6.86 -0.52
CA ASP A 272 7.36 6.15 0.75
C ASP A 272 7.14 4.66 0.54
N ILE A 273 7.85 3.88 1.35
CA ILE A 273 7.69 2.44 1.39
C ILE A 273 7.24 2.06 2.78
N GLU A 274 6.15 1.31 2.81
CA GLU A 274 5.60 0.73 4.01
C GLU A 274 5.91 -0.77 4.03
N LEU A 275 6.38 -1.28 5.16
CA LEU A 275 6.62 -2.70 5.41
C LEU A 275 5.71 -3.18 6.53
N LYS A 276 4.94 -4.23 6.23
CA LYS A 276 3.93 -4.82 7.12
C LYS A 276 4.19 -6.29 7.33
N CYS A 277 4.17 -6.71 8.60
CA CYS A 277 3.97 -8.11 8.97
C CYS A 277 2.57 -8.23 9.55
N TYR A 278 1.69 -8.97 8.87
CA TYR A 278 0.31 -9.12 9.30
C TYR A 278 -0.17 -10.57 9.16
N GLN A 279 -1.21 -10.89 9.91
CA GLN A 279 -1.80 -12.23 9.99
C GLN A 279 -3.30 -12.15 9.75
N ASN A 280 -3.89 -13.23 9.23
CA ASN A 280 -5.32 -13.26 8.98
C ASN A 280 -6.12 -13.28 10.27
N ALA A 281 -7.37 -12.83 10.16
CA ALA A 281 -8.27 -12.84 11.27
C ALA A 281 -8.62 -14.24 11.76
N GLY A 282 -8.56 -14.45 13.08
CA GLY A 282 -8.85 -15.76 13.67
C GLY A 282 -7.84 -16.84 13.30
N TRP A 283 -6.60 -16.50 12.91
CA TRP A 283 -5.60 -17.45 12.44
C TRP A 283 -5.34 -18.64 13.39
N THR A 284 -5.55 -18.45 14.70
CA THR A 284 -5.43 -19.50 15.71
C THR A 284 -6.44 -20.64 15.54
N GLU A 285 -7.56 -20.35 14.88
CA GLU A 285 -8.64 -21.30 14.58
C GLU A 285 -8.46 -21.94 13.19
N ILE A 286 -7.60 -21.36 12.36
CA ILE A 286 -7.26 -21.86 11.03
C ILE A 286 -6.22 -22.98 11.19
N PRO A 287 -6.42 -24.17 10.56
CA PRO A 287 -5.43 -25.24 10.59
C PRO A 287 -4.07 -24.78 10.06
N ARG A 288 -2.97 -25.30 10.63
CA ARG A 288 -1.62 -24.88 10.24
C ARG A 288 -1.31 -25.18 8.77
N GLU A 289 -1.94 -26.20 8.19
CA GLU A 289 -1.76 -26.58 6.80
C GLU A 289 -2.36 -25.56 5.82
N ASP A 290 -3.28 -24.71 6.29
CA ASP A 290 -3.87 -23.65 5.49
C ASP A 290 -2.94 -22.42 5.45
N PRO A 291 -2.62 -21.87 4.26
CA PRO A 291 -1.78 -20.69 4.15
C PRO A 291 -2.28 -19.49 4.97
N ALA A 292 -3.59 -19.35 5.16
CA ALA A 292 -4.17 -18.29 5.98
C ALA A 292 -3.74 -18.33 7.45
N HIS A 293 -3.26 -19.48 7.97
CA HIS A 293 -2.67 -19.58 9.30
C HIS A 293 -1.36 -18.79 9.42
N HIS A 294 -0.63 -18.66 8.33
CA HIS A 294 0.72 -18.15 8.31
C HIS A 294 0.77 -16.62 8.10
N PRO A 295 1.73 -15.91 8.70
CA PRO A 295 1.91 -14.48 8.49
C PRO A 295 2.40 -14.13 7.08
N LYS A 296 2.15 -12.89 6.67
CA LYS A 296 2.62 -12.30 5.42
C LYS A 296 3.52 -11.10 5.71
N LEU A 297 4.72 -11.09 5.12
CA LEU A 297 5.58 -9.91 5.07
C LEU A 297 5.40 -9.21 3.73
N GLU A 298 4.93 -7.98 3.75
CA GLU A 298 4.55 -7.20 2.57
C GLU A 298 5.20 -5.82 2.58
N ALA A 299 5.87 -5.47 1.50
CA ALA A 299 6.30 -4.10 1.22
C ALA A 299 5.34 -3.48 0.22
N SER A 300 4.88 -2.26 0.49
CA SER A 300 3.95 -1.51 -0.36
C SER A 300 4.45 -0.10 -0.63
N PHE A 301 4.18 0.38 -1.84
CA PHE A 301 4.23 1.80 -2.16
C PHE A 301 3.15 2.53 -1.34
N ALA A 302 3.57 3.49 -0.51
CA ALA A 302 2.74 4.16 0.49
C ALA A 302 2.37 5.61 0.15
N GLY A 303 2.60 6.04 -1.10
CA GLY A 303 2.33 7.40 -1.54
C GLY A 303 3.61 8.20 -1.72
N VAL A 304 3.44 9.52 -1.85
CA VAL A 304 4.51 10.48 -2.08
C VAL A 304 4.31 11.65 -1.13
N ASP A 305 5.40 12.14 -0.55
CA ASP A 305 5.37 13.31 0.32
C ASP A 305 5.00 14.59 -0.43
N GLY A 306 4.17 15.41 0.20
CA GLY A 306 3.80 16.76 -0.29
C GLY A 306 3.16 16.74 -1.70
N ASP A 307 3.69 17.58 -2.59
CA ASP A 307 3.26 17.71 -3.99
C ASP A 307 4.05 16.80 -4.95
N GLY A 308 4.71 15.76 -4.43
CA GLY A 308 5.45 14.79 -5.25
C GLY A 308 4.55 14.15 -6.31
N ALA A 309 5.09 13.92 -7.51
CA ALA A 309 4.37 13.18 -8.54
C ALA A 309 4.45 11.67 -8.25
N LEU A 310 3.32 10.99 -8.40
CA LEU A 310 3.28 9.52 -8.35
C LEU A 310 4.20 8.92 -9.44
N PRO A 311 4.80 7.74 -9.20
CA PRO A 311 5.59 7.06 -10.22
C PRO A 311 4.79 6.82 -11.51
N HIS A 312 5.42 7.00 -12.66
CA HIS A 312 4.80 6.63 -13.93
C HIS A 312 4.65 5.12 -14.03
N VAL A 313 3.66 4.62 -14.77
CA VAL A 313 3.47 3.16 -14.98
C VAL A 313 4.69 2.47 -15.58
N ASP A 314 5.48 3.18 -16.39
CA ASP A 314 6.72 2.66 -16.98
C ASP A 314 7.81 2.42 -15.91
N GLU A 315 7.66 2.97 -14.71
CA GLU A 315 8.55 2.74 -13.56
C GLU A 315 8.15 1.51 -12.73
N TRP A 316 7.13 0.75 -13.14
CA TRP A 316 6.63 -0.43 -12.42
C TRP A 316 7.74 -1.41 -12.02
N ASP A 317 8.59 -1.81 -12.97
CA ASP A 317 9.66 -2.78 -12.70
C ASP A 317 10.67 -2.24 -11.68
N LYS A 318 10.95 -0.93 -11.72
CA LYS A 318 11.81 -0.26 -10.77
C LYS A 318 11.19 -0.26 -9.38
N VAL A 319 9.93 0.14 -9.26
CA VAL A 319 9.17 0.12 -7.99
C VAL A 319 9.14 -1.29 -7.41
N MET A 320 8.72 -2.27 -8.21
CA MET A 320 8.64 -3.65 -7.78
C MET A 320 10.00 -4.26 -7.43
N SER A 321 11.08 -3.86 -8.10
CA SER A 321 12.44 -4.29 -7.75
C SER A 321 12.83 -3.83 -6.34
N VAL A 322 12.53 -2.57 -6.00
CA VAL A 322 12.79 -2.02 -4.65
C VAL A 322 11.94 -2.73 -3.60
N LEU A 323 10.62 -2.82 -3.81
CA LEU A 323 9.71 -3.47 -2.85
C LEU A 323 10.08 -4.93 -2.60
N ARG A 324 10.41 -5.69 -3.67
CA ARG A 324 10.88 -7.07 -3.55
C ARG A 324 12.19 -7.15 -2.78
N SER A 325 13.14 -6.25 -3.03
CA SER A 325 14.41 -6.19 -2.32
C SER A 325 14.23 -5.93 -0.83
N VAL A 326 13.29 -5.06 -0.45
CA VAL A 326 12.94 -4.81 0.95
C VAL A 326 12.43 -6.09 1.61
N VAL A 327 11.44 -6.77 1.03
CA VAL A 327 10.90 -8.03 1.58
C VAL A 327 12.01 -9.09 1.73
N SER A 328 12.77 -9.35 0.66
CA SER A 328 13.81 -10.37 0.67
C SER A 328 14.91 -10.08 1.68
N ALA A 329 15.36 -8.83 1.79
CA ALA A 329 16.37 -8.45 2.78
C ALA A 329 15.89 -8.68 4.22
N HIS A 330 14.62 -8.36 4.52
CA HIS A 330 14.07 -8.54 5.87
C HIS A 330 13.89 -10.02 6.24
N LEU A 331 13.41 -10.84 5.30
CA LEU A 331 13.34 -12.30 5.50
C LEU A 331 14.72 -12.88 5.73
N GLU A 332 15.70 -12.45 4.93
CA GLU A 332 17.07 -12.95 5.04
C GLU A 332 17.74 -12.54 6.36
N TRP A 333 17.57 -11.29 6.80
CA TRP A 333 18.04 -10.84 8.12
C TRP A 333 17.36 -11.59 9.27
N ALA A 334 16.09 -11.99 9.11
CA ALA A 334 15.36 -12.80 10.08
C ALA A 334 15.76 -14.29 10.04
N GLY A 335 16.56 -14.71 9.06
CA GLY A 335 16.97 -16.10 8.85
C GLY A 335 15.92 -16.97 8.16
N VAL A 336 14.87 -16.37 7.60
CA VAL A 336 13.83 -17.08 6.83
C VAL A 336 14.41 -17.46 5.48
N GLY A 337 14.65 -18.75 5.29
CA GLY A 337 15.10 -19.31 4.02
C GLY A 337 13.94 -19.62 3.08
N ARG A 338 14.30 -20.25 1.96
CA ARG A 338 13.35 -20.63 0.90
C ARG A 338 12.38 -21.73 1.35
N GLU A 339 12.84 -22.67 2.17
CA GLU A 339 12.06 -23.82 2.62
C GLU A 339 10.99 -23.40 3.64
N GLU A 340 11.20 -22.26 4.30
CA GLU A 340 10.30 -21.65 5.27
C GLU A 340 9.20 -20.79 4.62
N LEU A 341 9.22 -20.62 3.29
CA LEU A 341 8.16 -19.93 2.58
C LEU A 341 6.91 -20.80 2.48
N VAL A 342 5.74 -20.17 2.51
CA VAL A 342 4.45 -20.85 2.43
C VAL A 342 3.82 -20.51 1.08
N ALA A 343 3.35 -21.53 0.37
CA ALA A 343 2.62 -21.36 -0.88
C ALA A 343 1.13 -21.12 -0.59
N ASP A 344 0.47 -20.38 -1.47
CA ASP A 344 -0.99 -20.26 -1.54
C ASP A 344 -1.46 -20.31 -3.00
N ASP A 345 -2.74 -20.04 -3.24
CA ASP A 345 -3.37 -20.13 -4.57
C ASP A 345 -2.73 -19.21 -5.62
N PHE A 346 -1.99 -18.17 -5.20
CA PHE A 346 -1.43 -17.15 -6.10
C PHE A 346 0.06 -16.91 -5.90
N GLN A 347 0.64 -17.36 -4.78
CA GLN A 347 2.07 -17.32 -4.49
C GLN A 347 2.63 -18.74 -4.37
N PRO A 348 3.59 -19.17 -5.20
CA PRO A 348 4.10 -20.55 -5.20
C PRO A 348 5.04 -20.88 -4.01
N GLY A 349 5.20 -19.98 -3.04
CA GLY A 349 6.01 -20.22 -1.84
C GLY A 349 7.46 -20.62 -2.18
N PRO A 350 7.94 -21.79 -1.71
CA PRO A 350 9.30 -22.27 -2.04
C PRO A 350 9.54 -22.46 -3.54
N ALA A 351 8.49 -22.68 -4.35
CA ALA A 351 8.61 -22.84 -5.79
C ALA A 351 8.66 -21.51 -6.56
N SER A 352 8.64 -20.36 -5.87
CA SER A 352 8.81 -19.04 -6.51
C SER A 352 10.06 -18.98 -7.37
N PRO A 353 10.00 -18.32 -8.55
CA PRO A 353 11.16 -18.16 -9.40
C PRO A 353 12.25 -17.39 -8.65
N GLU A 354 13.50 -17.72 -8.93
CA GLU A 354 14.63 -16.99 -8.39
C GLU A 354 14.77 -15.64 -9.07
N TYR A 355 15.19 -14.64 -8.30
CA TYR A 355 15.60 -13.35 -8.84
C TYR A 355 16.85 -12.86 -8.11
N ARG A 356 17.60 -12.00 -8.80
CA ARG A 356 18.78 -11.34 -8.23
C ARG A 356 18.38 -9.98 -7.67
N TYR A 357 18.88 -9.65 -6.50
CA TYR A 357 18.68 -8.34 -5.88
C TYR A 357 19.93 -7.87 -5.16
N ARG A 358 20.03 -6.56 -4.92
CA ARG A 358 21.11 -5.96 -4.13
C ARG A 358 20.73 -5.98 -2.66
N HIS A 359 21.34 -6.89 -1.91
CA HIS A 359 21.14 -7.03 -0.48
C HIS A 359 22.02 -6.03 0.28
N PRO A 360 21.46 -5.23 1.19
CA PRO A 360 22.26 -4.40 2.07
C PRO A 360 22.87 -5.20 3.22
N ASN A 361 24.19 -5.20 3.30
CA ASN A 361 24.98 -5.84 4.34
C ASN A 361 25.62 -4.78 5.26
N GLY A 362 26.22 -5.22 6.37
CA GLY A 362 26.77 -4.33 7.40
C GLY A 362 25.77 -3.96 8.49
N ARG A 363 24.54 -4.49 8.43
CA ARG A 363 23.46 -4.23 9.41
C ARG A 363 23.88 -4.46 10.86
N ARG A 364 24.69 -5.47 11.13
CA ARG A 364 25.21 -5.73 12.48
C ARG A 364 26.11 -4.61 13.00
N GLU A 365 26.95 -4.03 12.13
CA GLU A 365 27.82 -2.91 12.48
C GLU A 365 26.99 -1.64 12.69
N GLN A 366 26.01 -1.39 11.82
CA GLN A 366 25.04 -0.28 11.97
C GLN A 366 24.27 -0.37 13.29
N LEU A 367 23.76 -1.55 13.64
CA LEU A 367 23.06 -1.77 14.91
C LEU A 367 24.00 -1.59 16.11
N ARG A 368 25.23 -2.11 16.04
CA ARG A 368 26.22 -1.92 17.10
C ARG A 368 26.50 -0.43 17.33
N GLU A 369 26.74 0.35 16.28
CA GLU A 369 26.96 1.79 16.40
C GLU A 369 25.73 2.51 16.94
N ARG A 370 24.51 2.11 16.54
CA ARG A 370 23.28 2.61 17.13
C ARG A 370 23.22 2.33 18.64
N TYR A 371 23.49 1.09 19.05
CA TYR A 371 23.50 0.73 20.48
C TYR A 371 24.57 1.47 21.26
N GLU A 372 25.77 1.67 20.70
CA GLU A 372 26.84 2.46 21.32
C GLU A 372 26.45 3.94 21.46
N ALA A 373 25.80 4.51 20.43
CA ALA A 373 25.30 5.89 20.47
C ALA A 373 24.19 6.08 21.52
N VAL A 374 23.17 5.22 21.52
CA VAL A 374 22.10 5.22 22.54
C VAL A 374 22.68 5.02 23.94
N GLY A 375 23.61 4.07 24.10
CA GLY A 375 24.30 3.84 25.37
C GLY A 375 25.04 5.09 25.86
N THR A 376 25.66 5.84 24.95
CA THR A 376 26.33 7.11 25.27
C THR A 376 25.34 8.20 25.67
N GLU A 377 24.20 8.31 25.00
CA GLU A 377 23.11 9.24 25.37
C GLU A 377 22.53 8.91 26.74
N ILE A 378 22.18 7.65 26.99
CA ILE A 378 21.71 7.17 28.29
C ILE A 378 22.76 7.45 29.37
N HIS A 379 24.03 7.15 29.10
CA HIS A 379 25.12 7.40 30.05
C HIS A 379 25.29 8.90 30.34
N ARG A 380 25.19 9.75 29.31
CA ARG A 380 25.27 11.21 29.44
C ARG A 380 24.10 11.76 30.26
N GLU A 381 22.89 11.28 30.03
CA GLU A 381 21.69 11.66 30.81
C GLU A 381 21.78 11.15 32.25
N ALA A 382 22.23 9.91 32.45
CA ALA A 382 22.41 9.29 33.77
C ALA A 382 23.46 10.00 34.64
N LEU A 383 24.45 10.65 34.03
CA LEU A 383 25.53 11.36 34.73
C LEU A 383 25.26 12.87 34.93
N LYS A 384 24.11 13.40 34.53
CA LYS A 384 23.76 14.79 34.82
C LYS A 384 23.62 15.00 36.33
N ALA A 385 24.31 16.01 36.85
CA ALA A 385 24.43 16.29 38.29
C ALA A 385 23.11 16.54 39.04
N ASN A 386 21.99 16.72 38.33
CA ASN A 386 20.67 17.01 38.90
C ASN A 386 19.66 15.86 38.79
N THR A 387 20.03 14.68 38.27
CA THR A 387 19.04 13.63 37.96
C THR A 387 19.18 12.41 38.87
N GLN A 388 18.46 12.40 40.00
CA GLN A 388 18.27 11.16 40.80
C GLN A 388 17.27 10.19 40.14
N ALA A 389 16.39 10.71 39.28
CA ALA A 389 15.31 9.96 38.64
C ALA A 389 15.79 8.81 37.73
N VAL A 390 16.98 8.88 37.12
CA VAL A 390 17.43 7.83 36.18
C VAL A 390 17.68 6.50 36.90
N TYR A 391 18.20 6.53 38.13
CA TYR A 391 18.40 5.31 38.90
C TYR A 391 17.06 4.70 39.32
N ASP A 392 16.08 5.52 39.67
CA ASP A 392 14.74 5.07 40.06
C ASP A 392 13.97 4.51 38.84
N ILE A 393 14.06 5.15 37.68
CA ILE A 393 13.49 4.66 36.40
C ILE A 393 14.10 3.31 36.03
N LEU A 394 15.44 3.19 36.01
CA LEU A 394 16.12 1.94 35.69
C LEU A 394 15.80 0.83 36.71
N ARG A 395 15.69 1.18 37.99
CA ARG A 395 15.29 0.26 39.05
C ARG A 395 13.86 -0.24 38.86
N VAL A 396 12.92 0.63 38.49
CA VAL A 396 11.52 0.23 38.19
C VAL A 396 11.49 -0.69 36.98
N VAL A 397 12.13 -0.32 35.87
CA VAL A 397 12.21 -1.17 34.67
C VAL A 397 12.84 -2.54 34.98
N ALA A 398 13.91 -2.58 35.77
CA ALA A 398 14.57 -3.82 36.15
C ALA A 398 13.74 -4.68 37.12
N THR A 399 12.93 -4.07 37.99
CA THR A 399 12.09 -4.78 38.97
C THR A 399 10.83 -5.33 38.33
N GLU A 400 10.23 -4.58 37.39
CA GLU A 400 8.97 -4.92 36.73
C GLU A 400 9.20 -5.69 35.40
N SER A 401 10.47 -5.95 35.01
CA SER A 401 10.86 -6.59 33.74
C SER A 401 10.35 -5.84 32.49
N GLY A 402 10.39 -4.50 32.55
CA GLY A 402 9.77 -3.56 31.60
C GLY A 402 8.85 -2.58 32.33
N ALA A 403 8.54 -1.42 31.74
CA ALA A 403 7.57 -0.47 32.30
C ALA A 403 6.99 0.45 31.22
N SER A 404 5.70 0.79 31.34
CA SER A 404 5.08 1.83 30.51
C SER A 404 5.44 3.24 31.04
N TYR A 405 5.23 4.29 30.23
CA TYR A 405 5.47 5.67 30.67
C TYR A 405 4.65 6.01 31.92
N ASP A 406 3.36 5.68 31.93
CA ASP A 406 2.46 5.92 33.06
C ASP A 406 2.93 5.20 34.34
N THR A 407 3.47 3.99 34.20
CA THR A 407 4.04 3.22 35.32
C THR A 407 5.32 3.86 35.87
N LEU A 408 6.14 4.45 34.99
CA LEU A 408 7.34 5.16 35.40
C LEU A 408 6.97 6.46 36.11
N GLU A 409 6.08 7.27 35.53
CA GLU A 409 5.59 8.52 36.13
C GLU A 409 4.94 8.26 37.50
N GLU A 410 4.10 7.24 37.64
CA GLU A 410 3.47 6.90 38.93
C GLU A 410 4.50 6.50 40.00
N ARG A 411 5.57 5.79 39.60
CA ARG A 411 6.54 5.20 40.54
C ARG A 411 7.72 6.11 40.84
N THR A 412 8.10 6.98 39.92
CA THR A 412 9.31 7.82 40.03
C THR A 412 9.00 9.31 40.18
N GLY A 413 7.74 9.72 40.04
CA GLY A 413 7.33 11.14 39.95
C GLY A 413 7.78 11.74 38.64
#